data_AF-A0ABD3FUZ3-F1
#
_entry.id   AF-A0ABD3FUZ3-F1
#
_cell.length_a   1.000
_cell.length_b   1.000
_cell.length_c   1.000
_cell.angle_alpha   90.00
_cell.angle_beta   90.00
_cell.angle_gamma   90.00
#
_symmetry.space_group_name_H-M   'P 1'
#
loop_
_entity.id
_entity.type
_entity.pdbx_description
1 polymer ?
#
loop_
_entity_poly.entity_id
_entity_poly.type
_entity_poly.pdbx_seq_one_letter_code
_entity_poly.pdbx_strand_id
1 'polypeptide(L)'
;MNSSKQISFKESLAKKRVVVKPPENLKVFVATCQVVPEQSSNSNESGSGGSVNISTPVFKQEKFPAIVLPSAKMEDLQHFIMSQWIISKSSFAKIPLDEHFYTFKGRILRLDGTLDAYYILENDTIYLRFASLGKICDPWAMSTSELRVELKARDAYEINLQPEQLMQRLQNLIMKESRMRRLQQATRKEEVEQVQLITKELAPLHQQRVKKRSYLAPSEHPVERPPSLAKWPIAPCVNRTVFLSIAELERTYQLVPRDVLEPALFIFDTERKWVFDKHNALQKQHFDYRYMCFEQDFLEMLTLKEEAGMVFWFRPQQSYEKLSAFLTSIDDPAAGGKNYPYQPLILKETRWLTLCGENGWEGKVRRDGRKRDTDRVPKFTKSVSRVVSNLQSGSFDYIAVKELLYQSNPTLIFAPL
;
A
#
# COMPACT_ATOMS: atom_id res chain seq x y z
N MET A 1 -54.76 -40.76 -28.09
CA MET A 1 -53.56 -40.39 -28.87
C MET A 1 -53.12 -38.99 -28.45
N ASN A 2 -52.27 -38.88 -27.43
CA ASN A 2 -51.60 -37.63 -27.08
C ASN A 2 -50.11 -37.94 -26.95
N SER A 3 -49.34 -37.28 -27.81
CA SER A 3 -47.91 -37.53 -28.03
C SER A 3 -47.07 -36.76 -27.01
N SER A 4 -46.25 -37.53 -26.31
CA SER A 4 -44.94 -37.23 -25.73
C SER A 4 -44.30 -35.88 -26.08
N LYS A 5 -43.81 -35.16 -25.06
CA LYS A 5 -42.53 -34.45 -25.11
C LYS A 5 -41.89 -34.31 -23.72
N GLN A 6 -40.79 -35.06 -23.60
CA GLN A 6 -39.67 -35.05 -22.65
C GLN A 6 -39.53 -33.84 -21.71
N ILE A 7 -39.51 -34.14 -20.40
CA ILE A 7 -38.88 -33.33 -19.36
C ILE A 7 -37.41 -33.77 -19.30
N SER A 8 -36.48 -32.87 -19.63
CA SER A 8 -35.04 -33.09 -19.49
C SER A 8 -34.48 -32.20 -18.39
N PHE A 9 -33.81 -32.87 -17.45
CA PHE A 9 -33.03 -32.37 -16.34
C PHE A 9 -32.04 -31.27 -16.73
N LYS A 10 -32.06 -30.15 -16.00
CA LYS A 10 -30.88 -29.33 -15.73
C LYS A 10 -30.84 -28.97 -14.25
N GLU A 11 -30.27 -29.85 -13.46
CA GLU A 11 -29.73 -29.52 -12.14
C GLU A 11 -28.56 -28.55 -12.33
N SER A 12 -28.78 -27.28 -12.01
CA SER A 12 -27.69 -26.33 -11.85
C SER A 12 -27.02 -26.57 -10.50
N LEU A 13 -25.76 -27.02 -10.53
CA LEU A 13 -24.83 -27.04 -9.40
C LEU A 13 -24.63 -25.62 -8.84
N ALA A 14 -25.53 -25.18 -7.98
CA ALA A 14 -25.28 -24.09 -7.06
C ALA A 14 -24.39 -24.64 -5.95
N LYS A 15 -23.06 -24.48 -6.09
CA LYS A 15 -22.12 -24.65 -4.99
C LYS A 15 -22.54 -23.69 -3.87
N LYS A 16 -23.16 -24.26 -2.83
CA LYS A 16 -23.47 -23.60 -1.57
C LYS A 16 -22.16 -23.03 -1.01
N ARG A 17 -21.96 -21.71 -1.15
CA ARG A 17 -20.88 -20.99 -0.46
C ARG A 17 -21.13 -21.16 1.03
N VAL A 18 -20.27 -21.93 1.69
CA VAL A 18 -20.21 -21.97 3.15
C VAL A 18 -19.70 -20.59 3.57
N VAL A 19 -20.58 -19.77 4.13
CA VAL A 19 -20.19 -18.53 4.80
C VAL A 19 -19.46 -18.96 6.06
N VAL A 20 -18.13 -19.02 5.99
CA VAL A 20 -17.28 -19.27 7.16
C VAL A 20 -17.41 -18.04 8.05
N LYS A 21 -18.06 -18.20 9.20
CA LYS A 21 -18.14 -17.14 10.21
C LYS A 21 -16.70 -16.73 10.55
N PRO A 22 -16.34 -15.44 10.50
CA PRO A 22 -14.99 -15.03 10.85
C PRO A 22 -14.67 -15.48 12.28
N PRO A 23 -13.43 -15.94 12.55
CA PRO A 23 -13.06 -16.43 13.86
C PRO A 23 -13.25 -15.31 14.88
N GLU A 24 -13.85 -15.65 16.03
CA GLU A 24 -14.13 -14.67 17.09
C GLU A 24 -12.84 -14.13 17.71
N ASN A 25 -11.75 -14.91 17.68
CA ASN A 25 -10.41 -14.50 18.09
C ASN A 25 -9.38 -14.92 17.05
N LEU A 26 -8.31 -14.14 16.94
CA LEU A 26 -7.17 -14.34 16.06
C LEU A 26 -5.93 -14.62 16.90
N LYS A 27 -5.18 -15.69 16.60
CA LYS A 27 -3.83 -15.89 17.14
C LYS A 27 -2.81 -15.24 16.23
N VAL A 28 -2.12 -14.22 16.71
CA VAL A 28 -1.00 -13.58 16.02
C VAL A 28 0.29 -13.80 16.78
N PHE A 29 1.42 -13.73 16.08
CA PHE A 29 2.75 -13.75 16.68
C PHE A 29 3.36 -12.37 16.57
N VAL A 30 3.89 -11.82 17.66
CA VAL A 30 4.71 -10.61 17.61
C VAL A 30 6.17 -10.99 17.81
N ALA A 31 7.01 -10.61 16.85
CA ALA A 31 8.42 -10.98 16.83
C ALA A 31 9.32 -9.74 16.96
N THR A 32 10.24 -9.75 17.92
CA THR A 32 11.28 -8.72 18.00
C THR A 32 12.33 -8.95 16.91
N CYS A 33 12.95 -7.88 16.42
CA CYS A 33 13.87 -7.94 15.28
C CYS A 33 15.26 -7.37 15.57
N GLN A 34 15.48 -6.88 16.78
CA GLN A 34 16.69 -6.19 17.20
C GLN A 34 17.14 -6.68 18.58
N VAL A 35 18.46 -6.64 18.81
CA VAL A 35 19.08 -7.01 20.09
C VAL A 35 18.98 -5.82 21.04
N VAL A 36 18.52 -6.03 22.27
CA VAL A 36 18.71 -5.07 23.36
C VAL A 36 20.14 -5.22 23.85
N PRO A 37 20.99 -4.19 23.80
CA PRO A 37 22.31 -4.24 24.43
C PRO A 37 22.10 -4.56 25.91
N GLU A 38 22.60 -5.71 26.37
CA GLU A 38 22.64 -5.97 27.80
C GLU A 38 23.52 -4.89 28.43
N GLN A 39 22.96 -4.10 29.35
CA GLN A 39 23.77 -3.26 30.22
C GLN A 39 24.68 -4.20 30.98
N SER A 40 25.95 -4.26 30.60
CA SER A 40 26.99 -4.95 31.36
C SER A 40 26.85 -4.51 32.80
N SER A 41 26.48 -5.43 33.68
CA SER A 41 26.58 -5.24 35.10
C SER A 41 28.03 -4.84 35.39
N ASN A 42 28.22 -3.60 35.85
CA ASN A 42 29.49 -3.14 36.39
C ASN A 42 29.81 -3.97 37.64
N SER A 43 30.38 -5.15 37.47
CA SER A 43 31.24 -5.76 38.46
C SER A 43 32.65 -5.24 38.18
N ASN A 44 33.02 -4.19 38.89
CA ASN A 44 34.41 -3.82 39.09
C ASN A 44 35.11 -4.98 39.78
N GLU A 45 35.67 -5.91 39.02
CA GLU A 45 36.79 -6.72 39.48
C GLU A 45 37.89 -6.71 38.40
N SER A 46 39.04 -6.28 38.88
CA SER A 46 40.30 -6.03 38.20
C SER A 46 40.90 -7.25 37.49
N GLY A 47 41.45 -7.00 36.30
CA GLY A 47 42.72 -7.60 35.86
C GLY A 47 42.66 -8.95 35.14
N SER A 48 42.69 -8.94 33.80
CA SER A 48 43.79 -9.53 33.01
C SER A 48 43.46 -9.42 31.52
N GLY A 49 44.48 -9.09 30.73
CA GLY A 49 44.40 -8.97 29.28
C GLY A 49 44.24 -10.35 28.62
N GLY A 50 42.99 -10.78 28.46
CA GLY A 50 42.61 -11.85 27.53
C GLY A 50 41.98 -11.22 26.29
N SER A 51 42.41 -11.66 25.11
CA SER A 51 41.77 -11.30 23.84
C SER A 51 40.27 -11.59 23.91
N VAL A 52 39.45 -10.55 24.01
CA VAL A 52 38.01 -10.67 23.93
C VAL A 52 37.70 -11.15 22.52
N ASN A 53 37.46 -12.45 22.37
CA ASN A 53 36.69 -12.97 21.26
C ASN A 53 35.33 -12.29 21.38
N ILE A 54 35.14 -11.20 20.63
CA ILE A 54 33.85 -10.58 20.42
C ILE A 54 33.04 -11.60 19.62
N SER A 55 32.46 -12.58 20.31
CA SER A 55 31.36 -13.35 19.75
C SER A 55 30.25 -12.33 19.55
N THR A 56 30.07 -11.85 18.32
CA THR A 56 28.87 -11.09 17.95
C THR A 56 27.68 -11.89 18.46
N PRO A 57 26.88 -11.36 19.39
CA PRO A 57 25.76 -12.10 19.96
C PRO A 57 24.86 -12.52 18.82
N VAL A 58 24.66 -13.84 18.69
CA VAL A 58 23.73 -14.39 17.71
C VAL A 58 22.33 -13.95 18.15
N PHE A 59 21.76 -12.99 17.44
CA PHE A 59 20.41 -12.51 17.73
C PHE A 59 19.44 -13.68 17.71
N LYS A 60 18.75 -13.88 18.83
CA LYS A 60 17.65 -14.83 18.95
C LYS A 60 16.34 -14.04 18.92
N GLN A 61 15.59 -14.22 17.84
CA GLN A 61 14.28 -13.63 17.69
C GLN A 61 13.34 -14.13 18.80
N GLU A 62 12.80 -13.21 19.59
CA GLU A 62 11.75 -13.53 20.57
C GLU A 62 10.39 -13.42 19.88
N LYS A 63 9.60 -14.49 19.95
CA LYS A 63 8.25 -14.55 19.38
C LYS A 63 7.22 -14.73 20.48
N PHE A 64 6.23 -13.83 20.50
CA PHE A 64 5.18 -13.78 21.50
C PHE A 64 3.84 -14.10 20.85
N PRO A 65 3.16 -15.20 21.23
CA PRO A 65 1.80 -15.45 20.78
C PRO A 65 0.84 -14.52 21.52
N ALA A 66 -0.05 -13.86 20.78
CA ALA A 66 -1.15 -13.07 21.32
C ALA A 66 -2.47 -13.55 20.71
N ILE A 67 -3.50 -13.72 21.54
CA ILE A 67 -4.86 -14.03 21.11
C ILE A 67 -5.66 -12.73 21.25
N VAL A 68 -6.12 -12.19 20.13
CA VAL A 68 -6.72 -10.85 20.04
C VAL A 68 -7.95 -10.88 19.15
N LEU A 69 -8.86 -9.93 19.36
CA LEU A 69 -9.98 -9.73 18.43
C LEU A 69 -9.43 -9.21 17.09
N PRO A 70 -9.96 -9.64 15.92
CA PRO A 70 -9.55 -9.09 14.63
C PRO A 70 -9.72 -7.57 14.54
N SER A 71 -10.73 -7.02 15.21
CA SER A 71 -11.01 -5.58 15.26
C SER A 71 -10.24 -4.84 16.37
N ALA A 72 -9.35 -5.50 17.11
CA ALA A 72 -8.52 -4.84 18.12
C ALA A 72 -7.55 -3.87 17.45
N LYS A 73 -7.24 -2.76 18.13
CA LYS A 73 -6.26 -1.79 17.64
C LYS A 73 -4.84 -2.29 17.87
N MET A 74 -3.91 -1.78 17.07
CA MET A 74 -2.48 -2.00 17.29
C MET A 74 -1.99 -1.46 18.64
N GLU A 75 -2.57 -0.35 19.12
CA GLU A 75 -2.34 0.21 20.46
C GLU A 75 -2.70 -0.79 21.58
N ASP A 76 -3.83 -1.50 21.45
CA ASP A 76 -4.25 -2.51 22.44
C ASP A 76 -3.23 -3.66 22.50
N LEU A 77 -2.73 -4.09 21.33
CA LEU A 77 -1.69 -5.12 21.23
C LEU A 77 -0.36 -4.64 21.83
N GLN A 78 0.01 -3.37 21.63
CA GLN A 78 1.20 -2.77 22.20
C GLN A 78 1.15 -2.76 23.73
N HIS A 79 0.04 -2.30 24.30
CA HIS A 79 -0.17 -2.33 25.76
C HIS A 79 -0.18 -3.74 26.32
N PHE A 80 -0.81 -4.70 25.63
CA PHE A 80 -0.80 -6.10 26.01
C PHE A 80 0.63 -6.64 26.09
N ILE A 81 1.45 -6.45 25.05
CA ILE A 81 2.84 -6.94 25.02
C ILE A 81 3.67 -6.30 26.13
N MET A 82 3.53 -4.98 26.33
CA MET A 82 4.24 -4.27 27.39
C MET A 82 3.89 -4.83 28.78
N SER A 83 2.60 -5.13 29.02
CA SER A 83 2.19 -5.76 30.27
C SER A 83 2.85 -7.12 30.49
N GLN A 84 2.96 -7.94 29.44
CA GLN A 84 3.62 -9.25 29.51
C GLN A 84 5.11 -9.11 29.81
N TRP A 85 5.79 -8.13 29.22
CA TRP A 85 7.21 -7.87 29.47
C TRP A 85 7.50 -7.37 30.87
N ILE A 86 6.61 -6.54 31.44
CA ILE A 86 6.72 -6.10 32.84
C ILE A 86 6.62 -7.32 33.77
N ILE A 87 5.63 -8.19 33.52
CA ILE A 87 5.42 -9.42 34.32
C ILE A 87 6.63 -10.36 34.20
N SER A 88 7.15 -10.56 32.98
CA SER A 88 8.27 -11.45 32.72
C SER A 88 9.63 -10.83 33.03
N LYS A 89 9.68 -9.57 33.48
CA LYS A 89 10.92 -8.79 33.70
C LYS A 89 11.84 -8.76 32.48
N SER A 90 11.26 -8.68 31.28
CA SER A 90 12.01 -8.61 30.03
C SER A 90 12.83 -7.32 29.94
N SER A 91 14.01 -7.38 29.30
CA SER A 91 14.83 -6.20 29.03
C SER A 91 14.11 -5.18 28.14
N PHE A 92 13.21 -5.65 27.27
CA PHE A 92 12.38 -4.82 26.40
C PHE A 92 11.38 -3.95 27.18
N ALA A 93 11.02 -4.29 28.43
CA ALA A 93 10.12 -3.49 29.25
C ALA A 93 10.68 -2.09 29.62
N LYS A 94 12.00 -1.90 29.46
CA LYS A 94 12.69 -0.62 29.74
C LYS A 94 12.62 0.37 28.59
N ILE A 95 12.22 -0.08 27.40
CA ILE A 95 12.20 0.76 26.20
C ILE A 95 10.89 1.56 26.20
N PRO A 96 10.94 2.88 25.99
CA PRO A 96 9.73 3.68 26.01
C PRO A 96 8.86 3.45 24.76
N LEU A 97 7.53 3.59 24.94
CA LEU A 97 6.52 3.19 23.95
C LEU A 97 6.57 3.98 22.64
N ASP A 98 7.08 5.21 22.68
CA ASP A 98 7.29 6.08 21.53
C ASP A 98 8.39 5.57 20.59
N GLU A 99 9.28 4.71 21.08
CA GLU A 99 10.27 4.05 20.24
C GLU A 99 9.72 2.83 19.52
N HIS A 100 8.55 2.32 19.92
CA HIS A 100 7.98 1.10 19.37
C HIS A 100 7.30 1.40 18.03
N PHE A 101 7.65 0.63 17.01
CA PHE A 101 6.90 0.64 15.76
C PHE A 101 6.77 -0.77 15.21
N TYR A 102 5.66 -0.99 14.51
CA TYR A 102 5.26 -2.31 14.05
C TYR A 102 5.31 -2.37 12.53
N THR A 103 5.72 -3.51 12.01
CA THR A 103 5.76 -3.76 10.57
C THR A 103 5.15 -5.11 10.23
N PHE A 104 4.48 -5.16 9.08
CA PHE A 104 3.89 -6.37 8.54
C PHE A 104 3.88 -6.31 7.01
N LYS A 105 4.44 -7.33 6.36
CA LYS A 105 4.55 -7.42 4.89
C LYS A 105 5.09 -6.13 4.25
N GLY A 106 6.14 -5.56 4.83
CA GLY A 106 6.77 -4.33 4.34
C GLY A 106 6.01 -3.03 4.62
N ARG A 107 4.87 -3.08 5.32
CA ARG A 107 4.09 -1.90 5.73
C ARG A 107 4.34 -1.58 7.18
N ILE A 108 4.44 -0.29 7.50
CA ILE A 108 4.40 0.20 8.88
C ILE A 108 2.94 0.21 9.33
N LEU A 109 2.68 -0.27 10.55
CA LEU A 109 1.34 -0.31 11.14
C LEU A 109 1.15 0.87 12.08
N ARG A 110 0.08 1.63 11.88
CA ARG A 110 -0.31 2.70 12.81
C ARG A 110 -1.04 2.13 14.01
N LEU A 111 -0.79 2.75 15.17
CA LEU A 111 -1.32 2.33 16.46
C LEU A 111 -2.86 2.42 16.54
N ASP A 112 -3.45 3.40 15.86
CA ASP A 112 -4.90 3.61 15.80
C ASP A 112 -5.65 2.65 14.86
N GLY A 113 -4.92 1.92 14.01
CA GLY A 113 -5.46 0.98 13.05
C GLY A 113 -5.83 -0.37 13.66
N THR A 114 -6.89 -1.00 13.13
CA THR A 114 -7.30 -2.35 13.55
C THR A 114 -6.51 -3.43 12.82
N LEU A 115 -6.27 -4.57 13.47
CA LEU A 115 -5.47 -5.67 12.90
C LEU A 115 -6.04 -6.21 11.59
N ASP A 116 -7.36 -6.38 11.54
CA ASP A 116 -8.06 -6.88 10.37
C ASP A 116 -8.02 -5.92 9.17
N ALA A 117 -7.91 -4.61 9.39
CA ALA A 117 -7.75 -3.62 8.31
C ALA A 117 -6.43 -3.81 7.54
N TYR A 118 -5.41 -4.37 8.19
CA TYR A 118 -4.13 -4.75 7.57
C TYR A 118 -4.16 -6.15 6.96
N TYR A 119 -5.32 -6.83 6.94
CA TYR A 119 -5.48 -8.20 6.44
C TYR A 119 -4.54 -9.19 7.15
N ILE A 120 -4.36 -9.01 8.46
CA ILE A 120 -3.63 -9.94 9.33
C ILE A 120 -4.53 -11.14 9.60
N LEU A 121 -4.01 -12.34 9.34
CA LEU A 121 -4.71 -13.61 9.44
C LEU A 121 -4.18 -14.47 10.59
N GLU A 122 -4.87 -15.59 10.82
CA GLU A 122 -4.52 -16.55 11.86
C GLU A 122 -3.08 -17.07 11.64
N ASN A 123 -2.28 -17.03 12.71
CA ASN A 123 -0.85 -17.36 12.75
C ASN A 123 0.09 -16.41 11.99
N ASP A 124 -0.37 -15.25 11.54
CA ASP A 124 0.53 -14.25 10.96
C ASP A 124 1.51 -13.70 12.01
N THR A 125 2.70 -13.30 11.53
CA THR A 125 3.74 -12.70 12.36
C THR A 125 3.85 -11.21 12.09
N ILE A 126 3.65 -10.39 13.13
CA ILE A 126 3.87 -8.94 13.15
C ILE A 126 5.27 -8.70 13.73
N TYR A 127 6.03 -7.80 13.13
CA TYR A 127 7.39 -7.50 13.56
C TYR A 127 7.42 -6.22 14.39
N LEU A 128 7.88 -6.33 15.64
CA LEU A 128 8.09 -5.21 16.55
C LEU A 128 9.54 -4.74 16.48
N ARG A 129 9.68 -3.42 16.35
CA ARG A 129 10.92 -2.71 16.12
C ARG A 129 11.05 -1.53 17.06
N PHE A 130 12.28 -1.10 17.25
CA PHE A 130 12.67 -0.03 18.15
C PHE A 130 13.57 0.95 17.43
N ALA A 131 13.25 2.25 17.51
CA ALA A 131 13.99 3.29 16.80
C ALA A 131 15.47 3.36 17.23
N SER A 132 15.75 3.07 18.50
CA SER A 132 17.09 3.13 19.08
C SER A 132 17.96 1.89 18.81
N LEU A 133 17.38 0.72 18.51
CA LEU A 133 18.10 -0.56 18.53
C LEU A 133 18.81 -0.96 17.22
N GLY A 134 19.32 0.04 16.48
CA GLY A 134 20.20 -0.19 15.33
C GLY A 134 19.54 -0.86 14.12
N LYS A 135 20.36 -1.36 13.19
CA LYS A 135 19.90 -1.88 11.90
C LYS A 135 19.18 -3.21 12.00
N ILE A 136 18.18 -3.39 11.13
CA ILE A 136 17.47 -4.65 10.95
C ILE A 136 18.16 -5.49 9.90
N CYS A 137 18.28 -6.79 10.18
CA CYS A 137 18.92 -7.74 9.26
C CYS A 137 17.89 -8.62 8.52
N ASP A 138 16.68 -8.77 9.05
CA ASP A 138 15.62 -9.58 8.45
C ASP A 138 14.80 -8.75 7.45
N PRO A 139 14.82 -9.07 6.14
CA PRO A 139 14.02 -8.38 5.13
C PRO A 139 12.52 -8.37 5.44
N TRP A 140 12.00 -9.39 6.13
CA TRP A 140 10.57 -9.47 6.44
C TRP A 140 10.10 -8.47 7.48
N ALA A 141 11.04 -7.94 8.28
CA ALA A 141 10.81 -6.91 9.27
C ALA A 141 11.12 -5.49 8.76
N MET A 142 11.66 -5.35 7.55
CA MET A 142 11.98 -4.04 6.97
C MET A 142 10.72 -3.36 6.42
N SER A 143 10.68 -2.03 6.48
CA SER A 143 9.64 -1.26 5.78
C SER A 143 9.94 -1.17 4.29
N THR A 144 8.97 -0.72 3.49
CA THR A 144 9.16 -0.66 2.04
C THR A 144 10.23 0.35 1.65
N SER A 145 10.34 1.47 2.37
CA SER A 145 11.40 2.45 2.12
C SER A 145 12.80 1.87 2.41
N GLU A 146 12.96 1.13 3.49
CA GLU A 146 14.23 0.48 3.85
C GLU A 146 14.62 -0.61 2.87
N LEU A 147 13.67 -1.46 2.47
CA LEU A 147 13.88 -2.47 1.43
C LEU A 147 14.37 -1.83 0.13
N ARG A 148 13.80 -0.69 -0.26
CA ARG A 148 14.22 0.06 -1.46
C ARG A 148 15.63 0.61 -1.30
N VAL A 149 15.98 1.17 -0.14
CA VAL A 149 17.34 1.67 0.13
C VAL A 149 18.36 0.54 0.06
N GLU A 150 18.10 -0.59 0.73
CA GLU A 150 19.02 -1.75 0.73
C GLU A 150 19.16 -2.40 -0.66
N LEU A 151 18.09 -2.45 -1.46
CA LEU A 151 18.14 -2.93 -2.84
C LEU A 151 18.84 -1.97 -3.79
N LYS A 152 18.64 -0.65 -3.61
CA LYS A 152 19.36 0.38 -4.39
C LYS A 152 20.85 0.37 -4.09
N ALA A 153 21.24 0.21 -2.82
CA ALA A 153 22.63 0.08 -2.42
C ALA A 153 23.35 -1.15 -3.03
N ARG A 154 22.58 -2.13 -3.54
CA ARG A 154 23.06 -3.35 -4.20
C ARG A 154 22.82 -3.36 -5.71
N ASP A 155 22.43 -2.22 -6.30
CA ASP A 155 22.08 -2.09 -7.73
C ASP A 155 21.06 -3.13 -8.22
N ALA A 156 20.16 -3.55 -7.33
CA ALA A 156 19.21 -4.63 -7.59
C ALA A 156 17.75 -4.19 -7.54
N TYR A 157 17.50 -2.90 -7.32
CA TYR A 157 16.15 -2.34 -7.23
C TYR A 157 15.50 -2.19 -8.60
N GLU A 158 14.22 -2.57 -8.70
CA GLU A 158 13.36 -2.36 -9.87
C GLU A 158 12.10 -1.60 -9.43
N ILE A 159 11.63 -0.69 -10.28
CA ILE A 159 10.38 0.05 -10.04
C ILE A 159 9.17 -0.88 -10.13
N ASN A 160 8.07 -0.52 -9.46
CA ASN A 160 6.79 -1.24 -9.50
C ASN A 160 6.78 -2.64 -8.91
N LEU A 161 7.75 -2.93 -8.04
CA LEU A 161 7.73 -4.14 -7.22
C LEU A 161 6.84 -3.94 -5.98
N GLN A 162 5.99 -4.93 -5.72
CA GLN A 162 5.20 -5.00 -4.49
C GLN A 162 6.10 -5.23 -3.27
N PRO A 163 5.69 -4.84 -2.06
CA PRO A 163 6.47 -5.04 -0.83
C PRO A 163 6.98 -6.48 -0.67
N GLU A 164 6.14 -7.48 -0.93
CA GLU A 164 6.51 -8.88 -0.85
C GLU A 164 7.58 -9.29 -1.85
N GLN A 165 7.57 -8.70 -3.04
CA GLN A 165 8.57 -8.94 -4.07
C GLN A 165 9.91 -8.30 -3.67
N LEU A 166 9.88 -7.11 -3.07
CA LEU A 166 11.06 -6.45 -2.53
C LEU A 166 11.71 -7.30 -1.42
N MET A 167 10.91 -7.79 -0.47
CA MET A 167 11.36 -8.68 0.61
C MET A 167 12.02 -9.95 0.07
N GLN A 168 11.34 -10.67 -0.84
CA GLN A 168 11.88 -11.89 -1.44
C GLN A 168 13.17 -11.63 -2.21
N ARG A 169 13.24 -10.52 -2.95
CA ARG A 169 14.41 -10.17 -3.73
C ARG A 169 15.61 -9.87 -2.84
N LEU A 170 15.43 -9.09 -1.78
CA LEU A 170 16.48 -8.80 -0.82
C LEU A 170 16.92 -10.08 -0.09
N GLN A 171 15.98 -10.91 0.33
CA GLN A 171 16.28 -12.21 0.96
C GLN A 171 17.17 -13.08 0.07
N ASN A 172 16.83 -13.19 -1.22
CA ASN A 172 17.62 -13.96 -2.18
C ASN A 172 19.04 -13.41 -2.35
N LEU A 173 19.22 -12.09 -2.34
CA LEU A 173 20.53 -11.45 -2.40
C LEU A 173 21.36 -11.73 -1.14
N ILE A 174 20.77 -11.54 0.04
CA ILE A 174 21.43 -11.82 1.33
C ILE A 174 21.85 -13.30 1.40
N MET A 175 20.98 -14.22 1.00
CA MET A 175 21.31 -15.64 0.95
C MET A 175 22.47 -15.93 -0.01
N LYS A 176 22.48 -15.28 -1.17
CA LYS A 176 23.57 -15.42 -2.15
C LYS A 176 24.88 -14.86 -1.60
N GLU A 177 24.87 -13.68 -1.00
CA GLU A 177 26.05 -13.04 -0.38
C GLU A 177 26.61 -13.89 0.75
N SER A 178 25.76 -14.41 1.63
CA SER A 178 26.15 -15.33 2.71
C SER A 178 26.78 -16.61 2.18
N ARG A 179 26.18 -17.23 1.15
CA ARG A 179 26.75 -18.41 0.47
C ARG A 179 28.09 -18.11 -0.19
N MET A 180 28.23 -16.96 -0.86
CA MET A 180 29.49 -16.53 -1.47
C MET A 180 30.59 -16.30 -0.42
N ARG A 181 30.27 -15.70 0.73
CA ARG A 181 31.23 -15.54 1.84
C ARG A 181 31.68 -16.89 2.39
N ARG A 182 30.75 -17.83 2.59
CA ARG A 182 31.08 -19.21 3.01
C ARG A 182 31.97 -19.91 1.98
N LEU A 183 31.67 -19.76 0.68
CA LEU A 183 32.49 -20.30 -0.39
C LEU A 183 33.91 -19.72 -0.36
N GLN A 184 34.06 -18.40 -0.22
CA GLN A 184 35.36 -17.74 -0.11
C GLN A 184 36.15 -18.22 1.11
N GLN A 185 35.48 -18.42 2.26
CA GLN A 185 36.11 -18.92 3.47
C GLN A 185 36.55 -20.39 3.33
N ALA A 186 35.70 -21.25 2.75
CA ALA A 186 36.03 -22.66 2.48
C ALA A 186 37.17 -22.79 1.46
N THR A 187 37.17 -21.93 0.43
CA THR A 187 38.26 -21.88 -0.57
C THR A 187 39.58 -21.46 0.08
N ARG A 188 39.57 -20.48 0.99
CA ARG A 188 40.76 -20.06 1.75
C ARG A 188 41.29 -21.13 2.72
N LYS A 189 40.42 -22.04 3.16
CA LYS A 189 40.76 -23.15 4.07
C LYS A 189 41.07 -24.46 3.33
N GLU A 190 41.06 -24.45 2.00
CA GLU A 190 41.28 -25.63 1.14
C GLU A 190 40.30 -26.80 1.39
N GLU A 191 39.09 -26.50 1.89
CA GLU A 191 38.05 -27.50 2.18
C GLU A 191 37.27 -27.89 0.90
N VAL A 192 37.88 -28.72 0.07
CA VAL A 192 37.39 -29.08 -1.29
C VAL A 192 35.95 -29.60 -1.29
N GLU A 193 35.56 -30.42 -0.31
CA GLU A 193 34.20 -30.97 -0.22
C GLU A 193 33.15 -29.89 0.07
N GLN A 194 33.44 -28.94 0.97
CA GLN A 194 32.54 -27.82 1.25
C GLN A 194 32.42 -26.88 0.05
N VAL A 195 33.50 -26.65 -0.68
CA VAL A 195 33.49 -25.86 -1.93
C VAL A 195 32.55 -26.50 -2.96
N GLN A 196 32.62 -27.82 -3.15
CA GLN A 196 31.74 -28.52 -4.09
C GLN A 196 30.26 -28.49 -3.67
N LEU A 197 29.96 -28.64 -2.38
CA LEU A 197 28.60 -28.56 -1.84
C LEU A 197 28.00 -27.15 -2.02
N ILE A 198 28.73 -26.10 -1.62
CA ILE A 198 28.27 -24.72 -1.73
C ILE A 198 28.11 -24.30 -3.20
N THR A 199 28.99 -24.76 -4.10
CA THR A 199 28.90 -24.47 -5.54
C THR A 199 27.66 -25.11 -6.16
N LYS A 200 27.34 -26.36 -5.78
CA LYS A 200 26.09 -27.02 -6.19
C LYS A 200 24.84 -26.27 -5.69
N GLU A 201 24.88 -25.70 -4.49
CA GLU A 201 23.79 -24.88 -3.95
C GLU A 201 23.63 -23.51 -4.66
N LEU A 202 24.70 -22.97 -5.24
CA LEU A 202 24.69 -21.67 -5.96
C LEU A 202 24.15 -21.79 -7.40
N ALA A 203 24.34 -22.93 -8.06
CA ALA A 203 23.90 -23.18 -9.42
C ALA A 203 22.39 -22.90 -9.69
N PRO A 204 21.43 -23.36 -8.87
CA PRO A 204 20.00 -23.10 -9.10
C PRO A 204 19.62 -21.62 -8.94
N LEU A 205 20.31 -20.87 -8.06
CA LEU A 205 20.08 -19.43 -7.90
C LEU A 205 20.56 -18.62 -9.11
N HIS A 206 21.59 -19.08 -9.82
CA HIS A 206 22.05 -18.45 -11.05
C HIS A 206 21.06 -18.67 -12.21
N GLN A 207 20.44 -19.86 -12.28
CA GLN A 207 19.41 -20.18 -13.28
C GLN A 207 18.09 -19.41 -13.05
N GLN A 208 17.73 -19.11 -11.80
CA GLN A 208 16.54 -18.30 -11.49
C GLN A 208 16.61 -16.86 -12.05
N ARG A 209 17.81 -16.31 -12.29
CA ARG A 209 17.99 -14.97 -12.89
C ARG A 209 17.50 -14.86 -14.34
N VAL A 210 17.38 -15.99 -15.05
CA VAL A 210 17.06 -16.02 -16.49
C VAL A 210 15.56 -16.09 -16.76
N LYS A 211 14.73 -16.46 -15.77
CA LYS A 211 13.28 -16.46 -15.91
C LYS A 211 12.71 -15.10 -15.52
N LYS A 212 12.40 -14.25 -16.52
CA LYS A 212 11.47 -13.12 -16.37
C LYS A 212 10.13 -13.67 -15.87
N ARG A 213 9.89 -13.62 -14.56
CA ARG A 213 8.60 -13.96 -14.00
C ARG A 213 7.72 -12.72 -14.06
N SER A 214 6.63 -12.82 -14.83
CA SER A 214 5.51 -11.89 -14.77
C SER A 214 4.81 -12.14 -13.43
N TYR A 215 4.97 -11.23 -12.48
CA TYR A 215 4.33 -11.32 -11.17
C TYR A 215 3.25 -10.24 -10.97
N LEU A 216 2.68 -9.75 -12.07
CA LEU A 216 1.63 -8.73 -12.07
C LEU A 216 0.24 -9.35 -12.17
N ALA A 217 -0.07 -10.30 -11.30
CA ALA A 217 -1.45 -10.69 -11.05
C ALA A 217 -1.75 -10.42 -9.57
N PRO A 218 -2.65 -9.46 -9.25
CA PRO A 218 -3.34 -9.47 -7.97
C PRO A 218 -3.88 -10.89 -7.73
N SER A 219 -3.84 -11.40 -6.50
CA SER A 219 -4.37 -12.74 -6.24
C SER A 219 -5.78 -12.84 -6.80
N GLU A 220 -6.03 -13.81 -7.67
CA GLU A 220 -7.32 -14.03 -8.38
C GLU A 220 -8.50 -14.32 -7.42
N HIS A 221 -8.26 -14.28 -6.11
CA HIS A 221 -9.27 -14.51 -5.10
C HIS A 221 -9.92 -13.18 -4.75
N PRO A 222 -11.26 -13.07 -4.83
CA PRO A 222 -11.96 -11.90 -4.33
C PRO A 222 -11.61 -11.74 -2.86
N VAL A 223 -10.84 -10.69 -2.55
CA VAL A 223 -10.46 -10.37 -1.19
C VAL A 223 -11.75 -9.97 -0.47
N GLU A 224 -12.30 -10.87 0.35
CA GLU A 224 -13.43 -10.55 1.20
C GLU A 224 -13.01 -9.42 2.14
N ARG A 225 -13.84 -8.38 2.22
CA ARG A 225 -13.53 -7.22 3.06
C ARG A 225 -13.63 -7.63 4.54
N PRO A 226 -12.63 -7.25 5.35
CA PRO A 226 -12.69 -7.44 6.80
C PRO A 226 -13.93 -6.80 7.41
N PRO A 227 -14.45 -7.32 8.55
CA PRO A 227 -15.60 -6.74 9.23
C PRO A 227 -15.43 -5.26 9.60
N SER A 228 -14.24 -4.83 10.01
CA SER A 228 -13.94 -3.41 10.29
C SER A 228 -14.13 -2.50 9.06
N LEU A 229 -13.89 -3.03 7.87
CA LEU A 229 -13.97 -2.35 6.59
C LEU A 229 -15.29 -2.59 5.83
N ALA A 230 -16.19 -3.41 6.40
CA ALA A 230 -17.44 -3.79 5.77
C ALA A 230 -18.40 -2.59 5.57
N LYS A 231 -18.23 -1.51 6.34
CA LYS A 231 -19.04 -0.28 6.24
C LYS A 231 -18.71 0.58 5.01
N TRP A 232 -17.70 0.22 4.21
CA TRP A 232 -17.35 0.98 3.02
C TRP A 232 -18.54 1.02 2.03
N PRO A 233 -19.01 2.21 1.62
CA PRO A 233 -20.32 2.37 0.98
C PRO A 233 -20.39 1.83 -0.46
N ILE A 234 -19.25 1.61 -1.10
CA ILE A 234 -19.16 1.14 -2.49
C ILE A 234 -18.84 -0.34 -2.47
N ALA A 235 -19.72 -1.21 -2.97
CA ALA A 235 -19.46 -2.64 -3.09
C ALA A 235 -18.22 -2.92 -3.98
N PRO A 236 -17.53 -4.07 -3.81
CA PRO A 236 -16.41 -4.44 -4.68
C PRO A 236 -16.84 -4.41 -6.15
N CYS A 237 -16.14 -3.64 -6.97
CA CYS A 237 -16.45 -3.48 -8.39
C CYS A 237 -15.16 -3.28 -9.19
N VAL A 238 -15.26 -3.44 -10.51
CA VAL A 238 -14.13 -3.28 -11.44
C VAL A 238 -13.69 -1.83 -11.60
N ASN A 239 -14.58 -0.88 -11.27
CA ASN A 239 -14.37 0.55 -11.44
C ASN A 239 -13.28 1.08 -10.48
N ARG A 240 -12.45 2.01 -10.96
CA ARG A 240 -11.44 2.64 -10.10
C ARG A 240 -12.04 3.78 -9.28
N THR A 241 -11.64 3.84 -8.02
CA THR A 241 -11.92 4.97 -7.14
C THR A 241 -10.87 6.06 -7.32
N VAL A 242 -11.32 7.32 -7.35
CA VAL A 242 -10.47 8.51 -7.44
C VAL A 242 -10.48 9.24 -6.11
N PHE A 243 -9.29 9.58 -5.62
CA PHE A 243 -9.08 10.43 -4.45
C PHE A 243 -8.52 11.78 -4.89
N LEU A 244 -9.18 12.86 -4.48
CA LEU A 244 -8.83 14.23 -4.87
C LEU A 244 -8.14 15.04 -3.78
N SER A 245 -8.37 14.68 -2.51
CA SER A 245 -7.83 15.37 -1.35
C SER A 245 -6.80 14.48 -0.66
N ILE A 246 -5.55 14.91 -0.66
CA ILE A 246 -4.46 14.19 0.02
C ILE A 246 -4.67 14.21 1.55
N ALA A 247 -5.20 15.31 2.08
CA ALA A 247 -5.44 15.48 3.51
C ALA A 247 -6.60 14.61 4.02
N GLU A 248 -7.67 14.49 3.25
CA GLU A 248 -8.76 13.58 3.60
C GLU A 248 -8.27 12.13 3.49
N LEU A 249 -7.55 11.81 2.41
CA LEU A 249 -7.02 10.46 2.23
C LEU A 249 -6.08 10.06 3.37
N GLU A 250 -5.17 10.92 3.84
CA GLU A 250 -4.28 10.59 4.95
C GLU A 250 -5.04 10.27 6.24
N ARG A 251 -6.14 10.97 6.52
CA ARG A 251 -6.94 10.71 7.73
C ARG A 251 -7.71 9.41 7.67
N THR A 252 -8.04 8.93 6.47
CA THR A 252 -9.01 7.83 6.31
C THR A 252 -8.48 6.62 5.54
N TYR A 253 -7.28 6.63 4.96
CA TYR A 253 -6.83 5.53 4.08
C TYR A 253 -6.77 4.17 4.78
N GLN A 254 -6.55 4.13 6.10
CA GLN A 254 -6.62 2.87 6.87
C GLN A 254 -8.03 2.23 6.84
N LEU A 255 -9.06 3.06 6.67
CA LEU A 255 -10.45 2.63 6.56
C LEU A 255 -10.85 2.33 5.11
N VAL A 256 -9.95 2.52 4.15
CA VAL A 256 -10.20 2.24 2.74
C VAL A 256 -9.83 0.78 2.47
N PRO A 257 -10.78 -0.06 1.99
CA PRO A 257 -10.49 -1.44 1.64
C PRO A 257 -9.37 -1.58 0.61
N ARG A 258 -8.59 -2.67 0.71
CA ARG A 258 -7.48 -2.95 -0.21
C ARG A 258 -7.93 -3.03 -1.67
N ASP A 259 -9.09 -3.64 -1.91
CA ASP A 259 -9.71 -3.74 -3.25
C ASP A 259 -10.05 -2.37 -3.85
N VAL A 260 -10.16 -1.33 -3.02
CA VAL A 260 -10.39 0.05 -3.44
C VAL A 260 -9.07 0.81 -3.53
N LEU A 261 -8.24 0.73 -2.49
CA LEU A 261 -7.01 1.51 -2.37
C LEU A 261 -5.96 1.10 -3.41
N GLU A 262 -5.82 -0.19 -3.72
CA GLU A 262 -4.79 -0.70 -4.65
C GLU A 262 -5.02 -0.31 -6.12
N PRO A 263 -6.23 -0.39 -6.69
CA PRO A 263 -6.47 0.10 -8.05
C PRO A 263 -6.76 1.61 -8.13
N ALA A 264 -6.94 2.30 -7.01
CA ALA A 264 -7.33 3.71 -6.99
C ALA A 264 -6.32 4.66 -7.67
N LEU A 265 -6.86 5.74 -8.23
CA LEU A 265 -6.13 6.86 -8.80
C LEU A 265 -6.12 8.04 -7.82
N PHE A 266 -4.95 8.64 -7.65
CA PHE A 266 -4.75 9.78 -6.76
C PHE A 266 -4.47 11.01 -7.60
N ILE A 267 -5.30 12.06 -7.49
CA ILE A 267 -5.15 13.29 -8.26
C ILE A 267 -5.21 14.45 -7.27
N PHE A 268 -4.07 15.02 -6.92
CA PHE A 268 -4.00 15.97 -5.81
C PHE A 268 -3.66 17.40 -6.29
N ASP A 269 -4.37 18.40 -5.74
CA ASP A 269 -4.01 19.82 -5.89
C ASP A 269 -2.85 20.23 -4.98
N THR A 270 -1.69 19.61 -5.18
CA THR A 270 -0.50 19.89 -4.38
C THR A 270 0.76 19.62 -5.20
N GLU A 271 1.87 20.19 -4.75
CA GLU A 271 3.18 19.95 -5.34
C GLU A 271 3.84 18.76 -4.66
N ARG A 272 4.44 17.87 -5.46
CA ARG A 272 5.18 16.71 -4.95
C ARG A 272 6.22 17.09 -3.88
N LYS A 273 6.97 18.17 -4.09
CA LYS A 273 8.00 18.64 -3.15
C LYS A 273 7.44 19.02 -1.78
N TRP A 274 6.21 19.54 -1.73
CA TRP A 274 5.58 19.90 -0.46
C TRP A 274 5.27 18.66 0.40
N VAL A 275 5.05 17.51 -0.24
CA VAL A 275 4.70 16.25 0.41
C VAL A 275 5.93 15.49 0.90
N PHE A 276 7.03 15.50 0.13
CA PHE A 276 8.20 14.64 0.40
C PHE A 276 9.44 15.38 0.93
N ASP A 277 9.55 16.69 0.75
CA ASP A 277 10.74 17.41 1.20
C ASP A 277 10.76 17.59 2.72
N LYS A 278 11.95 17.80 3.29
CA LYS A 278 12.11 18.15 4.70
C LYS A 278 11.84 19.64 4.89
N HIS A 279 10.97 19.98 5.84
CA HIS A 279 10.54 21.36 6.07
C HIS A 279 11.16 21.97 7.32
N ASN A 280 11.70 23.18 7.18
CA ASN A 280 12.32 23.92 8.29
C ASN A 280 11.28 24.56 9.21
N ALA A 281 11.63 24.79 10.48
CA ALA A 281 10.72 25.38 11.48
C ALA A 281 10.14 26.74 11.08
N LEU A 282 10.88 27.56 10.33
CA LEU A 282 10.42 28.86 9.82
C LEU A 282 9.37 28.74 8.69
N GLN A 283 9.46 27.69 7.85
CA GLN A 283 8.47 27.43 6.80
C GLN A 283 7.12 26.98 7.39
N LYS A 284 7.12 26.40 8.60
CA LYS A 284 5.91 25.98 9.32
C LYS A 284 5.04 27.15 9.81
N GLN A 285 5.56 28.38 9.87
CA GLN A 285 4.82 29.53 10.42
C GLN A 285 3.98 30.29 9.39
N HIS A 286 4.24 30.16 8.08
CA HIS A 286 3.59 30.98 7.04
C HIS A 286 2.65 30.19 6.11
N PHE A 287 2.69 28.86 6.20
CA PHE A 287 1.91 27.95 5.36
C PHE A 287 1.19 26.96 6.28
N ASP A 288 -0.06 26.55 5.97
CA ASP A 288 -0.80 25.57 6.80
C ASP A 288 -0.22 24.15 6.59
N TYR A 289 0.99 23.95 7.12
CA TYR A 289 1.80 22.76 6.96
C TYR A 289 1.23 21.54 7.68
N ARG A 290 0.19 21.73 8.52
CA ARG A 290 -0.56 20.62 9.13
C ARG A 290 -1.11 19.67 8.07
N TYR A 291 -1.33 20.14 6.85
CA TYR A 291 -1.78 19.35 5.71
C TYR A 291 -0.64 18.69 4.91
N MET A 292 0.61 18.73 5.40
CA MET A 292 1.81 18.26 4.67
C MET A 292 2.86 17.57 5.54
N CYS A 293 2.68 17.52 6.86
CA CYS A 293 3.45 16.65 7.75
C CYS A 293 2.76 15.28 7.83
N PHE A 294 2.90 14.45 6.80
CA PHE A 294 2.27 13.14 6.77
C PHE A 294 3.10 12.09 7.50
N GLU A 295 2.40 11.12 8.07
CA GLU A 295 3.01 9.94 8.69
C GLU A 295 3.82 9.12 7.67
N GLN A 296 4.89 8.48 8.14
CA GLN A 296 5.84 7.79 7.28
C GLN A 296 5.20 6.65 6.47
N ASP A 297 4.22 5.95 7.04
CA ASP A 297 3.53 4.84 6.40
C ASP A 297 2.64 5.30 5.24
N PHE A 298 1.99 6.46 5.39
CA PHE A 298 1.25 7.12 4.31
C PHE A 298 2.18 7.53 3.17
N LEU A 299 3.35 8.10 3.48
CA LEU A 299 4.34 8.47 2.47
C LEU A 299 4.92 7.25 1.73
N GLU A 300 5.09 6.12 2.42
CA GLU A 300 5.51 4.86 1.80
C GLU A 300 4.47 4.36 0.79
N MET A 301 3.20 4.32 1.19
CA MET A 301 2.08 3.95 0.32
C MET A 301 2.00 4.87 -0.91
N LEU A 302 2.12 6.17 -0.69
CA LEU A 302 2.08 7.17 -1.76
C LEU A 302 3.24 7.03 -2.74
N THR A 303 4.43 6.70 -2.23
CA THR A 303 5.60 6.46 -3.10
C THR A 303 5.40 5.25 -4.00
N LEU A 304 4.87 4.15 -3.45
CA LEU A 304 4.55 2.95 -4.26
C LEU A 304 3.51 3.25 -5.34
N LYS A 305 2.51 4.07 -5.00
CA LYS A 305 1.49 4.52 -5.93
C LYS A 305 2.03 5.43 -7.02
N GLU A 306 2.96 6.31 -6.67
CA GLU A 306 3.64 7.19 -7.63
C GLU A 306 4.46 6.37 -8.63
N GLU A 307 5.23 5.39 -8.15
CA GLU A 307 5.99 4.49 -9.02
C GLU A 307 5.06 3.73 -9.98
N ALA A 308 3.93 3.25 -9.46
CA ALA A 308 2.92 2.56 -10.25
C ALA A 308 2.20 3.46 -11.28
N GLY A 309 2.55 4.75 -11.36
CA GLY A 309 1.94 5.69 -12.28
C GLY A 309 0.47 5.99 -11.94
N MET A 310 0.07 5.85 -10.67
CA MET A 310 -1.30 6.05 -10.22
C MET A 310 -1.51 7.36 -9.45
N VAL A 311 -0.49 8.21 -9.39
CA VAL A 311 -0.54 9.52 -8.72
C VAL A 311 -0.30 10.63 -9.74
N PHE A 312 -1.16 11.62 -9.73
CA PHE A 312 -1.02 12.84 -10.50
C PHE A 312 -0.97 14.06 -9.57
N TRP A 313 0.11 14.82 -9.69
CA TRP A 313 0.30 16.10 -9.00
C TRP A 313 -0.16 17.22 -9.92
N PHE A 314 -1.23 17.92 -9.54
CA PHE A 314 -1.77 18.99 -10.38
C PHE A 314 -0.90 20.25 -10.35
N ARG A 315 -0.21 20.52 -9.24
CA ARG A 315 0.74 21.64 -9.12
C ARG A 315 2.18 21.17 -9.37
N PRO A 316 3.05 22.05 -9.91
CA PRO A 316 2.86 23.50 -10.10
C PRO A 316 2.17 23.91 -11.41
N GLN A 317 1.95 23.00 -12.36
CA GLN A 317 1.58 23.40 -13.72
C GLN A 317 0.10 23.72 -13.90
N GLN A 318 -0.78 23.22 -13.03
CA GLN A 318 -2.22 23.46 -13.05
C GLN A 318 -2.86 23.22 -14.43
N SER A 319 -2.42 22.15 -15.11
CA SER A 319 -2.81 21.85 -16.49
C SER A 319 -3.74 20.64 -16.55
N TYR A 320 -4.96 20.91 -17.03
CA TYR A 320 -5.95 19.87 -17.29
C TYR A 320 -5.60 19.02 -18.52
N GLU A 321 -4.79 19.54 -19.45
CA GLU A 321 -4.24 18.78 -20.58
C GLU A 321 -3.31 17.68 -20.08
N LYS A 322 -2.44 18.01 -19.10
CA LYS A 322 -1.57 17.01 -18.47
C LYS A 322 -2.36 15.98 -17.68
N LEU A 323 -3.41 16.41 -16.98
CA LEU A 323 -4.31 15.47 -16.29
C LEU A 323 -5.02 14.55 -17.29
N SER A 324 -5.44 15.08 -18.45
CA SER A 324 -6.01 14.28 -19.52
C SER A 324 -5.01 13.27 -20.07
N ALA A 325 -3.76 13.69 -20.30
CA ALA A 325 -2.71 12.80 -20.78
C ALA A 325 -2.40 11.68 -19.78
N PHE A 326 -2.37 12.00 -18.48
CA PHE A 326 -2.22 11.03 -17.41
C PHE A 326 -3.33 9.96 -17.45
N LEU A 327 -4.59 10.36 -17.53
CA LEU A 327 -5.71 9.40 -17.59
C LEU A 327 -5.62 8.51 -18.84
N THR A 328 -5.31 9.10 -20.01
CA THR A 328 -5.16 8.32 -21.26
C THR A 328 -3.97 7.36 -21.27
N SER A 329 -3.06 7.47 -20.29
CA SER A 329 -1.96 6.52 -20.14
C SER A 329 -2.32 5.28 -19.30
N ILE A 330 -3.51 5.26 -18.70
CA ILE A 330 -3.96 4.23 -17.77
C ILE A 330 -5.15 3.47 -18.38
N ASP A 331 -5.08 2.15 -18.34
CA ASP A 331 -6.16 1.27 -18.78
C ASP A 331 -7.40 1.36 -17.87
N ASP A 332 -8.57 1.45 -18.50
CA ASP A 332 -9.87 1.37 -17.83
C ASP A 332 -10.25 -0.11 -17.60
N PRO A 333 -10.22 -0.59 -16.33
CA PRO A 333 -10.57 -1.98 -16.01
C PRO A 333 -12.04 -2.33 -16.34
N ALA A 334 -12.93 -1.34 -16.43
CA ALA A 334 -14.34 -1.57 -16.76
C ALA A 334 -14.58 -1.81 -18.26
N ALA A 335 -13.59 -1.54 -19.12
CA ALA A 335 -13.69 -1.71 -20.58
C ALA A 335 -13.61 -3.18 -21.07
N GLY A 336 -13.74 -4.15 -20.16
CA GLY A 336 -13.89 -5.57 -20.52
C GLY A 336 -12.60 -6.28 -20.91
N GLY A 337 -11.45 -5.90 -20.33
CA GLY A 337 -10.18 -6.61 -20.48
C GLY A 337 -9.47 -6.44 -21.83
N LYS A 338 -10.02 -5.61 -22.72
CA LYS A 338 -9.29 -5.05 -23.86
C LYS A 338 -8.58 -3.81 -23.32
N ASN A 339 -7.26 -3.69 -23.52
CA ASN A 339 -6.42 -2.57 -23.07
C ASN A 339 -6.86 -1.23 -23.68
N TYR A 340 -8.01 -0.74 -23.25
CA TYR A 340 -8.57 0.53 -23.65
C TYR A 340 -8.27 1.52 -22.52
N PRO A 341 -7.49 2.56 -22.79
CA PRO A 341 -7.23 3.59 -21.80
C PRO A 341 -8.49 4.40 -21.50
N TYR A 342 -8.47 5.11 -20.38
CA TYR A 342 -9.48 6.13 -20.12
C TYR A 342 -9.54 7.15 -21.26
N GLN A 343 -10.74 7.69 -21.48
CA GLN A 343 -10.98 8.71 -22.48
C GLN A 343 -10.35 10.04 -22.05
N PRO A 344 -9.90 10.86 -23.03
CA PRO A 344 -9.39 12.19 -22.74
C PRO A 344 -10.47 13.06 -22.09
N LEU A 345 -10.03 14.02 -21.27
CA LEU A 345 -10.93 14.93 -20.60
C LEU A 345 -11.65 15.84 -21.59
N ILE A 346 -12.89 16.17 -21.26
CA ILE A 346 -13.68 17.15 -22.01
C ILE A 346 -13.20 18.55 -21.63
N LEU A 347 -12.17 19.05 -22.31
CA LEU A 347 -11.59 20.36 -22.00
C LEU A 347 -12.20 21.51 -22.81
N LYS A 348 -12.82 21.20 -23.96
CA LYS A 348 -13.42 22.21 -24.83
C LYS A 348 -14.72 22.73 -24.20
N GLU A 349 -14.77 24.02 -23.88
CA GLU A 349 -15.97 24.69 -23.35
C GLU A 349 -17.21 24.42 -24.21
N THR A 350 -17.07 24.45 -25.54
CA THR A 350 -18.19 24.22 -26.47
C THR A 350 -18.84 22.84 -26.31
N ARG A 351 -18.08 21.82 -25.90
CA ARG A 351 -18.62 20.48 -25.60
C ARG A 351 -19.52 20.52 -24.36
N TRP A 352 -19.13 21.24 -23.31
CA TRP A 352 -19.93 21.37 -22.08
C TRP A 352 -21.29 22.01 -22.34
N LEU A 353 -21.38 22.93 -23.30
CA LEU A 353 -22.65 23.53 -23.72
C LEU A 353 -23.58 22.54 -24.44
N THR A 354 -23.05 21.42 -24.97
CA THR A 354 -23.81 20.37 -25.67
C THR A 354 -24.17 19.16 -24.80
N LEU A 355 -23.56 19.04 -23.61
CA LEU A 355 -23.92 18.03 -22.60
C LEU A 355 -25.21 18.50 -21.94
N CYS A 356 -26.36 18.01 -22.42
CA CYS A 356 -27.67 18.52 -22.01
C CYS A 356 -28.74 17.44 -22.15
N GLY A 357 -29.25 16.93 -21.02
CA GLY A 357 -30.58 16.30 -20.99
C GLY A 357 -31.68 17.21 -21.57
N GLU A 358 -32.91 16.70 -21.64
CA GLU A 358 -34.04 17.38 -22.31
C GLU A 358 -34.22 18.88 -21.93
N ASN A 359 -33.92 19.24 -20.67
CA ASN A 359 -34.05 20.60 -20.13
C ASN A 359 -32.74 21.39 -19.97
N GLY A 360 -31.60 20.83 -20.41
CA GLY A 360 -30.27 21.36 -20.10
C GLY A 360 -29.87 21.14 -18.63
N TRP A 361 -28.57 21.11 -18.34
CA TRP A 361 -28.08 20.85 -16.98
C TRP A 361 -28.54 21.87 -15.93
N GLU A 362 -28.68 23.14 -16.32
CA GLU A 362 -29.13 24.25 -15.46
C GLU A 362 -30.66 24.45 -15.50
N GLY A 363 -31.41 23.53 -16.13
CA GLY A 363 -32.86 23.66 -16.29
C GLY A 363 -33.30 24.77 -17.26
N LYS A 364 -32.36 25.34 -18.01
CA LYS A 364 -32.63 26.35 -19.04
C LYS A 364 -32.55 25.70 -20.43
N VAL A 365 -33.68 25.68 -21.13
CA VAL A 365 -33.74 25.22 -22.53
C VAL A 365 -33.02 26.23 -23.41
N ARG A 366 -31.78 25.92 -23.81
CA ARG A 366 -31.02 26.74 -24.78
C ARG A 366 -31.55 26.51 -26.21
N ARG A 367 -31.97 27.57 -26.88
CA ARG A 367 -32.46 27.52 -28.28
C ARG A 367 -31.31 27.75 -29.28
N ASP A 368 -30.19 27.08 -29.09
CA ASP A 368 -28.97 27.27 -29.91
C ASP A 368 -28.86 26.25 -31.07
N GLY A 369 -29.86 25.39 -31.26
CA GLY A 369 -29.97 24.47 -32.40
C GLY A 369 -28.96 23.32 -32.42
N ARG A 370 -28.11 23.20 -31.38
CA ARG A 370 -27.11 22.12 -31.29
C ARG A 370 -27.77 20.81 -30.87
N LYS A 371 -27.34 19.70 -31.47
CA LYS A 371 -27.74 18.35 -31.05
C LYS A 371 -27.22 18.11 -29.62
N ARG A 372 -28.11 17.69 -28.74
CA ARG A 372 -27.80 17.47 -27.32
C ARG A 372 -27.55 16.00 -27.03
N ASP A 373 -26.64 15.75 -26.10
CA ASP A 373 -26.41 14.43 -25.54
C ASP A 373 -27.34 14.22 -24.33
N THR A 374 -28.40 13.43 -24.52
CA THR A 374 -29.44 13.15 -23.51
C THR A 374 -29.01 12.13 -22.47
N ASP A 375 -27.98 11.33 -22.78
CA ASP A 375 -27.57 10.20 -21.95
C ASP A 375 -26.66 10.67 -20.79
N ARG A 376 -26.18 11.91 -20.86
CA ARG A 376 -25.23 12.51 -19.91
C ARG A 376 -25.92 13.48 -18.95
N VAL A 377 -26.19 12.99 -17.75
CA VAL A 377 -26.83 13.70 -16.64
C VAL A 377 -25.77 14.18 -15.64
N PRO A 378 -25.89 15.40 -15.07
CA PRO A 378 -24.95 15.89 -14.06
C PRO A 378 -25.03 15.05 -12.78
N LYS A 379 -23.89 14.81 -12.13
CA LYS A 379 -23.81 13.96 -10.93
C LYS A 379 -23.42 14.72 -9.66
N PHE A 380 -22.45 15.61 -9.75
CA PHE A 380 -21.86 16.37 -8.66
C PHE A 380 -22.21 17.87 -8.72
N THR A 381 -22.33 18.45 -9.92
CA THR A 381 -22.80 19.83 -10.10
C THR A 381 -23.69 19.99 -11.32
N LYS A 382 -24.75 20.79 -11.17
CA LYS A 382 -25.64 21.19 -12.27
C LYS A 382 -25.15 22.44 -13.01
N SER A 383 -24.17 23.16 -12.44
CA SER A 383 -23.64 24.40 -13.00
C SER A 383 -22.54 24.12 -14.01
N VAL A 384 -22.83 24.36 -15.29
CA VAL A 384 -21.83 24.26 -16.37
C VAL A 384 -20.83 25.40 -16.25
N SER A 385 -21.29 26.60 -15.87
CA SER A 385 -20.43 27.77 -15.68
C SER A 385 -19.34 27.50 -14.64
N ARG A 386 -19.64 26.78 -13.55
CA ARG A 386 -18.65 26.39 -12.53
C ARG A 386 -17.56 25.46 -13.08
N VAL A 387 -17.92 24.50 -13.93
CA VAL A 387 -16.94 23.60 -14.55
C VAL A 387 -16.07 24.37 -15.54
N VAL A 388 -16.69 25.19 -16.39
CA VAL A 388 -15.99 25.98 -17.41
C VAL A 388 -15.06 27.02 -16.77
N SER A 389 -15.52 27.76 -15.76
CA SER A 389 -14.69 28.75 -15.07
C SER A 389 -13.50 28.09 -14.39
N ASN A 390 -13.70 26.92 -13.77
CA ASN A 390 -12.63 26.15 -13.15
C ASN A 390 -11.57 25.68 -14.17
N LEU A 391 -11.99 25.26 -15.36
CA LEU A 391 -11.09 24.91 -16.47
C LEU A 391 -10.30 26.14 -16.96
N GLN A 392 -10.97 27.28 -17.13
CA GLN A 392 -10.36 28.52 -17.62
C GLN A 392 -9.37 29.13 -16.61
N SER A 393 -9.68 29.07 -15.32
CA SER A 393 -8.83 29.63 -14.27
C SER A 393 -7.69 28.69 -13.85
N GLY A 394 -7.69 27.43 -14.28
CA GLY A 394 -6.76 26.41 -13.79
C GLY A 394 -6.94 26.09 -12.30
N SER A 395 -8.09 26.47 -11.71
CA SER A 395 -8.41 26.15 -10.31
C SER A 395 -8.73 24.68 -10.14
N PHE A 396 -8.62 24.15 -8.92
CA PHE A 396 -8.92 22.76 -8.61
C PHE A 396 -10.10 22.65 -7.63
N ASP A 397 -11.26 23.15 -8.03
CA ASP A 397 -12.49 22.95 -7.26
C ASP A 397 -12.93 21.49 -7.32
N TYR A 398 -12.93 20.80 -6.18
CA TYR A 398 -13.22 19.37 -6.12
C TYR A 398 -14.56 18.99 -6.76
N ILE A 399 -15.60 19.81 -6.62
CA ILE A 399 -16.92 19.49 -7.20
C ILE A 399 -16.86 19.59 -8.73
N ALA A 400 -16.26 20.65 -9.28
CA ALA A 400 -16.06 20.80 -10.72
C ALA A 400 -15.17 19.70 -11.29
N VAL A 401 -14.08 19.33 -10.60
CA VAL A 401 -13.15 18.28 -11.02
C VAL A 401 -13.80 16.90 -10.99
N LYS A 402 -14.59 16.57 -9.95
CA LYS A 402 -15.37 15.32 -9.89
C LYS A 402 -16.32 15.21 -11.09
N GLU A 403 -17.01 16.29 -11.43
CA GLU A 403 -17.91 16.32 -12.60
C GLU A 403 -17.15 16.15 -13.92
N LEU A 404 -16.05 16.90 -14.12
CA LEU A 404 -15.17 16.80 -15.29
C LEU A 404 -14.69 15.36 -15.52
N LEU A 405 -14.17 14.73 -14.46
CA LEU A 405 -13.66 13.37 -14.49
C LEU A 405 -14.79 12.37 -14.79
N TYR A 406 -15.94 12.49 -14.11
CA TYR A 406 -17.08 11.59 -14.29
C TYR A 406 -17.69 11.68 -15.69
N GLN A 407 -17.92 12.89 -16.21
CA GLN A 407 -18.47 13.05 -17.55
C GLN A 407 -17.50 12.54 -18.63
N SER A 408 -16.20 12.74 -18.44
CA SER A 408 -15.21 12.22 -19.38
C SER A 408 -15.12 10.69 -19.30
N ASN A 409 -15.18 10.15 -18.08
CA ASN A 409 -15.00 8.72 -17.77
C ASN A 409 -16.01 8.25 -16.71
N PRO A 410 -17.23 7.83 -17.12
CA PRO A 410 -18.31 7.47 -16.18
C PRO A 410 -18.05 6.23 -15.32
N THR A 411 -17.04 5.45 -15.69
CA THR A 411 -16.53 4.28 -14.96
C THR A 411 -15.71 4.67 -13.73
N LEU A 412 -15.26 5.93 -13.62
CA LEU A 412 -14.61 6.43 -12.41
C LEU A 412 -15.63 6.63 -11.28
N ILE A 413 -15.26 6.15 -10.09
CA ILE A 413 -16.01 6.36 -8.86
C ILE A 413 -15.21 7.32 -7.98
N PHE A 414 -15.89 8.07 -7.13
CA PHE A 414 -15.26 9.03 -6.23
C PHE A 414 -15.53 8.59 -4.81
N ALA A 415 -14.48 8.56 -4.00
CA ALA A 415 -14.60 8.17 -2.61
C ALA A 415 -15.52 9.18 -1.88
N PRO A 416 -16.44 8.69 -1.03
CA PRO A 416 -17.16 9.51 -0.07
C PRO A 416 -16.25 9.69 1.13
N LEU A 417 -15.22 10.51 0.96
CA LEU A 417 -14.38 10.97 2.06
C LEU A 417 -14.93 12.25 2.66
#